data_AF-A0A0E0LVY9-F1
#
_entry.id   AF-A0A0E0LVY9-F1
#
_cell.length_a   1.000
_cell.length_b   1.000
_cell.length_c   1.000
_cell.angle_alpha   90.00
_cell.angle_beta   90.00
_cell.angle_gamma   90.00
#
_symmetry.space_group_name_H-M   'P 1'
#
loop_
_entity.id
_entity.type
_entity.pdbx_description
1 polymer ?
#
loop_
_entity_poly.entity_id
_entity_poly.type
_entity_poly.pdbx_seq_one_letter_code
_entity_poly.pdbx_strand_id
1 'polypeptide(L)'
;MSGNGVKKVAEVAAKAGKAIDWEGMAKMLVSDEARKEFNTLRRTFEDVNHQLQTKFSQEPQPIDWEYYRKGIGSKVVDMYKEAYESIEIPKYVDTVTPQYKPKFDALLVELKEAEKESLKESERIEKELAELQEMKKNISTMTADEYFAKHPEVKQKFDDEIRNDNWGY
;
A
#
# COMPACT_ATOMS: atom_id res chain seq x y z
N MET A 1 -5.96 4.24 36.79
CA MET A 1 -4.83 4.68 35.93
C MET A 1 -5.00 4.28 34.44
N SER A 2 -6.22 4.09 33.91
CA SER A 2 -6.44 3.51 32.56
C SER A 2 -6.61 4.52 31.42
N GLY A 3 -6.79 5.82 31.70
CA GLY A 3 -7.07 6.84 30.67
C GLY A 3 -5.87 7.31 29.84
N ASN A 4 -4.66 7.32 30.43
CA ASN A 4 -3.46 7.86 29.75
C ASN A 4 -2.95 7.00 28.59
N GLY A 5 -3.21 5.69 28.60
CA GLY A 5 -2.78 4.78 27.53
C GLY A 5 -3.59 4.95 26.26
N VAL A 6 -4.91 5.08 26.39
CA VAL A 6 -5.84 5.24 25.25
C VAL A 6 -5.68 6.61 24.60
N LYS A 7 -5.53 7.68 25.38
CA LYS A 7 -5.21 9.03 24.87
C LYS A 7 -3.90 9.06 24.08
N LYS A 8 -2.84 8.39 24.57
CA LYS A 8 -1.56 8.29 23.83
C LYS A 8 -1.69 7.53 22.52
N VAL A 9 -2.42 6.42 22.49
CA VAL A 9 -2.61 5.63 21.26
C VAL A 9 -3.45 6.41 20.24
N ALA A 10 -4.50 7.10 20.67
CA ALA A 10 -5.30 7.97 19.81
C ALA A 10 -4.49 9.17 19.26
N GLU A 11 -3.65 9.81 20.08
CA GLU A 11 -2.75 10.88 19.63
C GLU A 11 -1.70 10.38 18.62
N VAL A 12 -1.11 9.20 18.87
CA VAL A 12 -0.11 8.60 17.97
C VAL A 12 -0.77 8.20 16.65
N ALA A 13 -1.97 7.62 16.68
CA ALA A 13 -2.75 7.29 15.48
C ALA A 13 -3.16 8.55 14.69
N ALA A 14 -3.57 9.62 15.37
CA ALA A 14 -3.89 10.89 14.72
C ALA A 14 -2.66 11.57 14.10
N LYS A 15 -1.50 11.51 14.77
CA LYS A 15 -0.24 12.03 14.22
C LYS A 15 0.23 11.21 13.01
N ALA A 16 0.14 9.88 13.08
CA ALA A 16 0.45 9.01 11.95
C ALA A 16 -0.49 9.28 10.76
N GLY A 17 -1.81 9.40 11.00
CA GLY A 17 -2.78 9.67 9.95
C GLY A 17 -2.62 11.02 9.25
N LYS A 18 -2.20 12.06 9.97
CA LYS A 18 -1.90 13.39 9.38
C LYS A 18 -0.57 13.45 8.63
N ALA A 19 0.34 12.50 8.86
CA ALA A 19 1.65 12.45 8.22
C ALA A 19 1.69 11.59 6.95
N ILE A 20 0.60 10.86 6.62
CA ILE A 20 0.53 10.02 5.43
C ILE A 20 0.08 10.86 4.23
N ASP A 21 0.96 11.01 3.24
CA ASP A 21 0.66 11.62 1.95
C ASP A 21 -0.11 10.65 1.05
N TRP A 22 -1.42 10.56 1.28
CA TRP A 22 -2.32 9.71 0.49
C TRP A 22 -2.40 10.14 -0.98
N GLU A 23 -2.25 11.44 -1.27
CA GLU A 23 -2.30 11.98 -2.62
C GLU A 23 -1.04 11.64 -3.42
N GLY A 24 0.13 11.73 -2.80
CA GLY A 24 1.40 11.33 -3.40
C GLY A 24 1.42 9.83 -3.72
N MET A 25 0.94 8.99 -2.80
CA MET A 25 0.85 7.55 -3.03
C MET A 25 -0.16 7.19 -4.12
N ALA A 26 -1.33 7.86 -4.18
CA ALA A 26 -2.32 7.62 -5.22
C ALA A 26 -1.78 7.90 -6.64
N LYS A 27 -0.92 8.91 -6.79
CA LYS A 27 -0.30 9.28 -8.08
C LYS A 27 0.71 8.25 -8.58
N MET A 28 1.35 7.51 -7.68
CA MET A 28 2.31 6.45 -8.01
C MET A 28 1.62 5.16 -8.46
N LEU A 29 0.32 5.00 -8.19
CA LEU A 29 -0.46 3.84 -8.59
C LEU A 29 -0.97 4.03 -10.03
N VAL A 30 -0.48 3.19 -10.94
CA VAL A 30 -0.77 3.26 -12.38
C VAL A 30 -1.91 2.32 -12.78
N SER A 31 -2.15 1.24 -12.02
CA SER A 31 -3.25 0.30 -12.29
C SER A 31 -4.55 0.70 -11.58
N ASP A 32 -5.68 0.57 -12.29
CA ASP A 32 -7.01 0.91 -11.77
C ASP A 32 -7.42 0.01 -10.58
N GLU A 33 -6.96 -1.24 -10.58
CA GLU A 33 -7.20 -2.19 -9.50
C GLU A 33 -6.44 -1.79 -8.23
N ALA A 34 -5.18 -1.37 -8.34
CA ALA A 34 -4.42 -0.88 -7.20
C ALA A 34 -4.99 0.43 -6.65
N ARG A 35 -5.51 1.33 -7.50
CA ARG A 35 -6.21 2.55 -7.06
C ARG A 35 -7.48 2.23 -6.27
N LYS A 36 -8.23 1.21 -6.69
CA LYS A 36 -9.45 0.77 -6.00
C LYS A 36 -9.15 0.20 -4.61
N GLU A 37 -8.15 -0.68 -4.52
CA GLU A 37 -7.71 -1.24 -3.25
C GLU A 37 -7.11 -0.16 -2.33
N PHE A 38 -6.34 0.78 -2.88
CA PHE A 38 -5.78 1.91 -2.14
C PHE A 38 -6.85 2.85 -1.58
N ASN A 39 -7.89 3.16 -2.35
CA ASN A 39 -9.01 3.97 -1.88
C ASN A 39 -9.79 3.26 -0.76
N THR A 40 -9.92 1.93 -0.86
CA THR A 40 -10.53 1.10 0.19
C THR A 40 -9.69 1.11 1.47
N LEU A 41 -8.36 0.99 1.34
CA LEU A 41 -7.42 1.11 2.45
C LEU A 41 -7.48 2.48 3.12
N ARG A 42 -7.49 3.56 2.32
CA ARG A 42 -7.61 4.93 2.84
C ARG A 42 -8.90 5.10 3.65
N ARG A 43 -10.03 4.67 3.09
CA ARG A 43 -11.33 4.78 3.75
C ARG A 43 -11.37 3.99 5.05
N THR A 44 -10.91 2.74 5.05
CA THR A 44 -10.87 1.91 6.26
C THR A 44 -9.95 2.51 7.33
N PHE A 45 -8.82 3.09 6.93
CA PHE A 45 -7.92 3.81 7.85
C PHE A 45 -8.59 5.05 8.45
N GLU A 46 -9.24 5.89 7.63
CA GLU A 46 -9.96 7.07 8.10
C GLU A 46 -11.13 6.69 9.03
N ASP A 47 -11.88 5.64 8.71
CA ASP A 47 -12.98 5.11 9.53
C ASP A 47 -12.48 4.63 10.90
N VAL A 48 -11.39 3.86 10.94
CA VAL A 48 -10.78 3.38 12.20
C VAL A 48 -10.24 4.54 13.03
N ASN A 49 -9.55 5.49 12.39
CA ASN A 49 -9.02 6.66 13.07
C ASN A 49 -10.15 7.55 13.62
N HIS A 50 -11.24 7.72 12.86
CA HIS A 50 -12.43 8.44 13.30
C HIS A 50 -13.09 7.74 14.49
N GLN A 51 -13.23 6.42 14.47
CA GLN A 51 -13.78 5.65 15.60
C GLN A 51 -12.89 5.78 16.86
N LEU A 52 -11.57 5.71 16.71
CA LEU A 52 -10.62 5.93 17.81
C LEU A 52 -10.78 7.31 18.43
N GLN A 53 -10.83 8.35 17.60
CA GLN A 53 -10.97 9.74 18.05
C GLN A 53 -12.34 10.04 18.68
N THR A 54 -13.42 9.51 18.13
CA THR A 54 -14.77 9.87 18.56
C THR A 54 -15.32 8.98 19.67
N LYS A 55 -15.08 7.67 19.62
CA LYS A 55 -15.70 6.71 20.55
C LYS A 55 -14.78 6.31 21.70
N PHE A 56 -13.47 6.25 21.46
CA PHE A 56 -12.51 5.72 22.44
C PHE A 56 -11.64 6.80 23.09
N SER A 57 -11.57 8.00 22.50
CA SER A 57 -10.84 9.14 23.10
C SER A 57 -11.71 10.04 23.98
N GLN A 58 -13.02 9.82 24.03
CA GLN A 58 -13.87 10.49 25.02
C GLN A 58 -13.62 9.81 26.38
N GLU A 59 -13.11 10.57 27.36
CA GLU A 59 -13.09 10.08 28.73
C GLU A 59 -14.52 9.81 29.19
N PRO A 60 -14.79 8.64 29.82
CA PRO A 60 -16.11 8.38 30.38
C PRO A 60 -16.51 9.56 31.27
N GLN A 61 -17.70 10.11 31.05
CA GLN A 61 -18.17 11.22 31.89
C GLN A 61 -18.15 10.78 33.36
N PRO A 62 -17.61 11.60 34.28
CA PRO A 62 -17.58 11.26 35.69
C PRO A 62 -18.99 10.94 36.19
N ILE A 63 -19.20 9.74 36.73
CA ILE A 63 -20.49 9.35 37.28
C ILE A 63 -20.71 10.13 38.58
N ASP A 64 -21.80 10.90 38.65
CA ASP A 64 -22.22 11.61 39.86
C ASP A 64 -22.92 10.65 40.83
N TRP A 65 -22.12 9.93 41.62
CA TRP A 65 -22.61 8.96 42.60
C TRP A 65 -23.44 9.61 43.72
N GLU A 66 -23.25 10.89 44.04
CA GLU A 66 -24.02 11.57 45.09
C GLU A 66 -25.45 11.89 44.66
N TYR A 67 -25.64 12.29 43.41
CA TYR A 67 -26.97 12.49 42.82
C TYR A 67 -27.80 11.20 42.88
N TYR A 68 -27.22 10.07 42.48
CA TYR A 68 -27.90 8.77 42.51
C TYR A 68 -28.14 8.24 43.93
N ARG A 69 -27.25 8.54 44.89
CA ARG A 69 -27.43 8.20 46.31
C ARG A 69 -28.68 8.83 46.90
N LYS A 70 -29.05 10.05 46.49
CA LYS A 70 -30.28 10.73 46.94
C LYS A 70 -31.57 10.13 46.39
N GLY A 71 -31.55 9.57 45.19
CA GLY A 71 -32.76 9.06 44.52
C GLY A 71 -33.06 7.57 44.76
N ILE A 72 -32.03 6.73 44.81
CA ILE A 72 -32.17 5.26 44.78
C ILE A 72 -31.76 4.61 46.13
N GLY A 73 -31.05 5.36 46.98
CA GLY A 73 -30.54 4.90 48.28
C GLY A 73 -29.09 4.41 48.21
N SER A 74 -28.32 4.62 49.29
CA SER A 74 -26.86 4.45 49.26
C SER A 74 -26.41 3.01 48.97
N LYS A 75 -27.14 2.02 49.50
CA LYS A 75 -26.75 0.60 49.44
C LYS A 75 -26.64 0.06 48.01
N VAL A 76 -27.53 0.48 47.12
CA VAL A 76 -27.51 0.04 45.70
C VAL A 76 -26.41 0.78 44.95
N VAL A 77 -26.28 2.08 45.18
CA VAL A 77 -25.28 2.93 44.49
C VAL A 77 -23.85 2.54 44.89
N ASP A 78 -23.63 2.15 46.14
CA ASP A 78 -22.32 1.70 46.63
C ASP A 78 -21.92 0.34 46.02
N MET A 79 -22.87 -0.59 45.85
CA MET A 79 -22.65 -1.85 45.11
C MET A 79 -22.25 -1.61 43.65
N TYR A 80 -22.91 -0.68 42.96
CA TYR A 80 -22.58 -0.35 41.57
C TYR A 80 -21.25 0.39 41.45
N LYS A 81 -20.90 1.21 42.43
CA LYS A 81 -19.60 1.89 42.48
C LYS A 81 -18.46 0.87 42.64
N GLU A 82 -18.59 -0.09 43.56
CA GLU A 82 -17.61 -1.17 43.73
C GLU A 82 -17.50 -2.04 42.48
N ALA A 83 -18.64 -2.40 41.87
CA ALA A 83 -18.64 -3.16 40.62
C ALA A 83 -17.96 -2.39 39.49
N TYR A 84 -18.23 -1.09 39.34
CA TYR A 84 -17.62 -0.24 38.31
C TYR A 84 -16.11 -0.07 38.51
N GLU A 85 -15.65 0.10 39.75
CA GLU A 85 -14.22 0.18 40.08
C GLU A 85 -13.49 -1.17 39.90
N SER A 86 -14.21 -2.30 40.05
CA SER A 86 -13.67 -3.65 39.83
C SER A 86 -13.53 -4.03 38.35
N ILE A 87 -14.14 -3.27 37.42
CA ILE A 87 -14.02 -3.53 35.99
C ILE A 87 -12.63 -3.10 35.53
N GLU A 88 -11.70 -4.06 35.51
CA GLU A 88 -10.42 -3.91 34.85
C GLU A 88 -10.62 -4.00 33.34
N ILE A 89 -10.44 -2.88 32.63
CA ILE A 89 -10.45 -2.87 31.17
C ILE A 89 -9.26 -3.71 30.70
N PRO A 90 -9.48 -4.80 29.95
CA PRO A 90 -8.38 -5.61 29.43
C PRO A 90 -7.49 -4.72 28.55
N LYS A 91 -6.22 -4.58 28.94
CA LYS A 91 -5.24 -3.93 28.07
C LYS A 91 -5.10 -4.79 26.83
N TYR A 92 -5.37 -4.21 25.66
CA TYR A 92 -5.16 -4.85 24.38
C TYR A 92 -3.71 -5.35 24.29
N VAL A 93 -3.53 -6.68 24.25
CA VAL A 93 -2.23 -7.30 24.02
C VAL A 93 -2.07 -7.41 22.52
N ASP A 94 -1.16 -6.60 21.97
CA ASP A 94 -0.90 -6.53 20.54
C ASP A 94 -0.21 -7.81 20.05
N THR A 95 -1.00 -8.77 19.60
CA THR A 95 -0.56 -10.03 18.97
C THR A 95 -0.40 -9.91 17.46
N VAL A 96 -0.72 -8.73 16.91
CA VAL A 96 -0.93 -8.50 15.49
C VAL A 96 0.34 -7.93 14.85
N THR A 97 0.97 -6.94 15.49
CA THR A 97 2.23 -6.34 15.02
C THR A 97 3.38 -7.33 14.74
N PRO A 98 3.58 -8.42 15.51
CA PRO A 98 4.61 -9.42 15.20
C PRO A 98 4.33 -10.24 13.94
N GLN A 99 3.06 -10.42 13.55
CA GLN A 99 2.69 -11.24 12.39
C GLN A 99 2.83 -10.50 11.07
N TYR A 100 2.70 -9.17 11.08
CA TYR A 100 2.77 -8.36 9.86
C TYR A 100 4.19 -7.91 9.49
N LYS A 101 5.11 -7.84 10.45
CA LYS A 101 6.53 -7.57 10.19
C LYS A 101 7.14 -8.49 9.11
N PRO A 102 7.09 -9.83 9.24
CA PRO A 102 7.70 -10.71 8.25
C PRO A 102 7.05 -10.62 6.86
N LYS A 103 5.73 -10.34 6.80
CA LYS A 103 5.04 -10.13 5.52
C LYS A 103 5.46 -8.83 4.84
N PHE A 104 5.66 -7.77 5.62
CA PHE A 104 6.14 -6.50 5.11
C PHE A 104 7.61 -6.59 4.66
N ASP A 105 8.44 -7.29 5.42
CA ASP A 105 9.84 -7.53 5.06
C ASP A 105 9.97 -8.35 3.76
N ALA A 106 9.09 -9.33 3.54
CA ALA A 106 9.04 -10.09 2.29
C ALA A 106 8.65 -9.20 1.09
N LEU A 107 7.63 -8.35 1.25
CA LEU A 107 7.22 -7.38 0.22
C LEU A 107 8.34 -6.39 -0.11
N LEU A 108 9.14 -5.97 0.88
CA LEU A 108 10.29 -5.08 0.64
C LEU A 108 11.39 -5.72 -0.20
N VAL A 109 11.57 -7.03 -0.10
CA VAL A 109 12.53 -7.78 -0.93
C VAL A 109 12.01 -7.84 -2.37
N GLU A 110 10.74 -8.19 -2.55
CA GLU A 110 10.08 -8.24 -3.86
C GLU A 110 10.10 -6.88 -4.57
N LEU A 111 9.87 -5.79 -3.83
CA LEU A 111 9.91 -4.43 -4.38
C LEU A 111 11.31 -4.05 -4.88
N LYS A 112 12.37 -4.47 -4.18
CA LYS A 112 13.77 -4.24 -4.61
C LYS A 112 14.16 -5.09 -5.82
N GLU A 113 13.58 -6.27 -5.96
CA GLU A 113 13.78 -7.13 -7.14
C GLU A 113 13.06 -6.55 -8.35
N ALA A 114 11.80 -6.13 -8.19
CA ALA A 114 11.02 -5.45 -9.22
C ALA A 114 11.66 -4.12 -9.65
N GLU A 115 12.22 -3.34 -8.72
CA GLU A 115 12.96 -2.11 -9.04
C GLU A 115 14.19 -2.41 -9.93
N LYS A 116 14.97 -3.44 -9.59
CA LYS A 116 16.13 -3.85 -10.39
C LYS A 116 15.73 -4.36 -11.77
N GLU A 117 14.63 -5.09 -11.86
CA GLU A 117 14.10 -5.56 -13.14
C GLU A 117 13.58 -4.39 -14.00
N SER A 118 12.84 -3.46 -13.39
CA SER A 118 12.37 -2.25 -14.06
C SER A 118 13.51 -1.38 -14.57
N LEU A 119 14.61 -1.24 -13.83
CA LEU A 119 15.79 -0.50 -14.26
C LEU A 119 16.47 -1.18 -15.45
N LYS A 120 16.67 -2.50 -15.39
CA LYS A 120 17.23 -3.28 -16.52
C LYS A 120 16.37 -3.20 -17.76
N GLU A 121 15.05 -3.28 -17.60
CA GLU A 121 14.10 -3.18 -18.70
C GLU A 121 14.12 -1.78 -19.30
N SER A 122 14.23 -0.73 -18.47
CA SER A 122 14.37 0.65 -18.95
C SER A 122 15.68 0.85 -19.73
N GLU A 123 16.81 0.33 -19.24
CA GLU A 123 18.09 0.36 -19.96
C GLU A 123 18.03 -0.39 -21.30
N ARG A 124 17.30 -1.51 -21.36
CA ARG A 124 17.06 -2.25 -22.60
C ARG A 124 16.23 -1.44 -23.59
N ILE A 125 15.10 -0.89 -23.12
CA ILE A 125 14.20 -0.05 -23.93
C ILE A 125 14.94 1.19 -24.45
N GLU A 126 15.79 1.83 -23.65
CA GLU A 126 16.59 2.99 -24.10
C GLU A 126 17.57 2.62 -25.23
N LYS A 127 18.23 1.46 -25.14
CA LYS A 127 19.09 0.95 -26.22
C LYS A 127 18.29 0.65 -27.47
N GLU A 128 17.17 -0.05 -27.35
CA GLU A 128 16.26 -0.33 -28.47
C GLU A 128 15.74 0.97 -29.09
N LEU A 129 15.42 1.99 -28.29
CA LEU A 129 14.96 3.29 -28.78
C LEU A 129 16.06 4.02 -29.57
N ALA A 130 17.31 3.99 -29.07
CA ALA A 130 18.45 4.58 -29.75
C ALA A 130 18.73 3.88 -31.09
N GLU A 131 18.70 2.54 -31.10
CA GLU A 131 18.83 1.73 -32.31
C GLU A 131 17.70 2.03 -33.30
N LEU A 132 16.45 2.13 -32.84
CA LEU A 132 15.30 2.48 -33.67
C LEU A 132 15.40 3.91 -34.22
N GLN A 133 15.92 4.86 -33.46
CA GLN A 133 16.15 6.23 -33.94
C GLN A 133 17.24 6.28 -35.01
N GLU A 134 18.35 5.56 -34.81
CA GLU A 134 19.40 5.43 -35.82
C GLU A 134 18.89 4.72 -37.07
N MET A 135 18.15 3.62 -36.90
CA MET A 135 17.51 2.92 -38.00
C MET A 135 16.53 3.82 -38.75
N LYS A 136 15.68 4.58 -38.06
CA LYS A 136 14.73 5.52 -38.69
C LYS A 136 15.46 6.58 -39.53
N LYS A 137 16.58 7.11 -39.02
CA LYS A 137 17.39 8.11 -39.74
C LYS A 137 18.09 7.49 -40.95
N ASN A 138 18.57 6.26 -40.81
CA ASN A 138 19.32 5.56 -41.85
C ASN A 138 18.41 4.78 -42.80
N ILE A 139 17.12 4.60 -42.52
CA ILE A 139 16.20 3.76 -43.33
C ILE A 139 16.08 4.25 -44.76
N SER A 140 16.26 5.55 -44.99
CA SER A 140 16.23 6.16 -46.31
C SER A 140 17.55 6.01 -47.08
N THR A 141 18.65 5.65 -46.42
CA THR A 141 20.00 5.60 -47.01
C THR A 141 20.70 4.25 -46.82
N MET A 142 20.19 3.38 -45.96
CA MET A 142 20.81 2.09 -45.63
C MET A 142 20.48 1.07 -46.71
N THR A 143 21.50 0.38 -47.19
CA THR A 143 21.34 -0.65 -48.22
C THR A 143 20.80 -1.96 -47.63
N ALA A 144 20.15 -2.78 -48.46
CA ALA A 144 19.59 -4.06 -48.02
C ALA A 144 20.68 -4.98 -47.41
N ASP A 145 21.90 -4.95 -47.95
CA ASP A 145 23.03 -5.71 -47.43
C ASP A 145 23.49 -5.24 -46.04
N GLU A 146 23.47 -3.93 -45.78
CA GLU A 146 23.77 -3.36 -44.44
C GLU A 146 22.68 -3.70 -43.42
N TYR A 147 21.42 -3.77 -43.85
CA TYR A 147 20.31 -4.21 -43.01
C TYR A 147 20.42 -5.71 -42.66
N PHE A 148 20.72 -6.57 -43.63
CA PHE A 148 20.93 -8.00 -43.39
C PHE A 148 22.19 -8.31 -42.57
N ALA A 149 23.22 -7.46 -42.63
CA ALA A 149 24.39 -7.58 -41.77
C ALA A 149 24.07 -7.28 -40.29
N LYS A 150 23.15 -6.34 -40.02
CA LYS A 150 22.68 -6.00 -38.66
C LYS A 150 21.61 -6.96 -38.15
N HIS A 151 20.80 -7.53 -39.04
CA HIS A 151 19.72 -8.47 -38.73
C HIS A 151 19.89 -9.81 -39.47
N PRO A 152 20.85 -10.66 -39.05
CA PRO A 152 21.11 -11.95 -39.70
C PRO A 152 19.93 -12.92 -39.58
N GLU A 153 19.09 -12.75 -38.55
CA GLU A 153 17.84 -13.48 -38.35
C GLU A 153 16.82 -13.25 -39.47
N VAL A 154 16.77 -12.04 -40.03
CA VAL A 154 15.88 -11.70 -41.14
C VAL A 154 16.40 -12.36 -42.42
N LYS A 155 17.72 -12.34 -42.63
CA LYS A 155 18.34 -13.04 -43.77
C LYS A 155 18.09 -14.54 -43.75
N GLN A 156 18.24 -15.19 -42.58
CA GLN A 156 17.93 -16.61 -42.44
C GLN A 156 16.47 -16.93 -42.72
N LYS A 157 15.53 -16.10 -42.24
CA LYS A 157 14.11 -16.25 -42.57
C LYS A 157 13.84 -16.17 -44.07
N PHE A 158 14.43 -15.18 -44.75
CA PHE A 158 14.32 -15.08 -46.21
C PHE A 158 14.91 -16.32 -46.91
N ASP A 159 16.09 -16.78 -46.50
CA ASP A 159 16.74 -17.96 -47.07
C ASP A 159 15.90 -19.24 -46.83
N ASP A 160 15.24 -19.36 -45.67
CA ASP A 160 14.38 -20.47 -45.34
C ASP A 160 13.02 -20.42 -46.06
N GLU A 161 12.44 -19.24 -46.26
CA GLU A 161 11.23 -19.04 -47.06
C GLU A 161 11.49 -19.36 -48.54
N ILE A 162 12.64 -18.96 -49.09
CA ILE A 162 13.08 -19.31 -50.45
C ILE A 162 13.31 -20.83 -50.56
N ARG A 163 13.95 -21.45 -49.56
CA ARG A 163 14.20 -22.89 -49.55
C ARG A 163 12.90 -23.71 -49.46
N ASN A 164 11.90 -23.18 -48.76
CA ASN A 164 10.61 -23.83 -48.57
C ASN A 164 9.55 -23.42 -49.62
N ASP A 165 9.95 -22.71 -50.68
CA ASP A 165 9.09 -22.24 -51.76
C ASP A 165 7.86 -21.42 -51.27
N ASN A 166 8.01 -20.73 -50.14
CA ASN A 166 6.94 -19.99 -49.51
C ASN A 166 6.92 -18.53 -50.02
N TRP A 167 6.40 -18.34 -51.22
CA TRP A 167 6.37 -17.04 -51.91
C TRP A 167 5.14 -16.17 -51.59
N GLY A 168 4.28 -16.59 -50.64
CA GLY A 168 3.13 -15.81 -50.17
C GLY A 168 1.93 -15.80 -51.12
N TYR A 169 1.50 -16.98 -51.59
CA TYR A 169 0.17 -17.16 -52.22
C TYR A 169 -0.96 -17.15 -51.19
#